data_AF-A0A7W1AB92-F1
#
_entry.id   AF-A0A7W1AB92-F1
#
_cell.length_a   1.000
_cell.length_b   1.000
_cell.length_c   1.000
_cell.angle_alpha   90.00
_cell.angle_beta   90.00
_cell.angle_gamma   90.00
#
_symmetry.space_group_name_H-M   'P 1'
#
loop_
_entity.id
_entity.type
_entity.pdbx_description
1 polymer ?
#
loop_
_entity_poly.entity_id
_entity_poly.type
_entity_poly.pdbx_seq_one_letter_code
_entity_poly.pdbx_strand_id
1 'polypeptide(L)'
;APPASELRRERRALLRLREQKLRDLGGLSLEMYRRDRFREDLLLERCAELIGLEARIHELDVLLGTVRSAPAAPRTARCDCGAPLLWGSRFCASCGRPIAAGAAETAEGAR
;
A
#
# COMPACT_ATOMS: atom_id res chain seq x y z
N ALA A 1 -23.07 10.30 11.02
CA ALA A 1 -22.05 9.31 10.60
C ALA A 1 -22.10 8.12 11.55
N PRO A 2 -21.92 6.87 11.08
CA PRO A 2 -21.88 5.70 11.96
C PRO A 2 -20.73 5.82 12.98
N PRO A 3 -20.88 5.24 14.19
CA PRO A 3 -19.85 5.28 15.22
C PRO A 3 -18.62 4.42 14.83
N ALA A 4 -17.43 4.82 15.28
CA ALA A 4 -16.18 4.13 14.97
C ALA A 4 -16.13 2.66 15.43
N SER A 5 -16.90 2.28 16.44
CA SER A 5 -17.05 0.88 16.89
C SER A 5 -17.73 0.01 15.84
N GLU A 6 -18.75 0.53 15.15
CA GLU A 6 -19.46 -0.15 14.07
C GLU A 6 -18.56 -0.34 12.85
N LEU A 7 -17.85 0.71 12.43
CA LEU A 7 -16.89 0.65 11.32
C LEU A 7 -15.78 -0.39 11.58
N ARG A 8 -15.25 -0.47 12.81
CA ARG A 8 -14.27 -1.51 13.19
C ARG A 8 -14.86 -2.91 13.16
N ARG A 9 -16.13 -3.08 13.56
CA ARG A 9 -16.81 -4.38 13.52
C ARG A 9 -17.04 -4.84 12.08
N GLU A 10 -17.52 -3.95 11.24
CA GLU A 10 -17.72 -4.18 9.81
C GLU A 10 -16.40 -4.57 9.13
N ARG A 11 -15.34 -3.79 9.34
CA ARG A 11 -14.01 -4.07 8.80
C ARG A 11 -13.51 -5.47 9.16
N ARG A 12 -13.63 -5.87 10.43
CA ARG A 12 -13.21 -7.21 10.89
C ARG A 12 -14.05 -8.33 10.25
N ALA A 13 -15.34 -8.08 10.01
CA ALA A 13 -16.20 -9.05 9.33
C ALA A 13 -15.80 -9.20 7.86
N LEU A 14 -15.57 -8.08 7.16
CA LEU A 14 -15.16 -8.09 5.76
C LEU A 14 -13.78 -8.71 5.56
N LEU A 15 -12.81 -8.48 6.45
CA LEU A 15 -11.50 -9.15 6.39
C LEU A 15 -11.62 -10.68 6.43
N ARG A 16 -12.44 -11.21 7.33
CA ARG A 16 -12.69 -12.67 7.41
C ARG A 16 -13.40 -13.19 6.17
N LEU A 17 -14.38 -12.44 5.66
CA LEU A 17 -15.11 -12.82 4.45
C LEU A 17 -14.18 -12.82 3.22
N ARG A 18 -13.33 -11.81 3.08
CA ARG A 18 -12.31 -11.72 2.01
C ARG A 18 -11.36 -12.90 2.05
N GLU A 19 -10.89 -13.28 3.24
CA GLU A 19 -10.01 -14.44 3.42
C GLU A 19 -10.71 -15.76 3.04
N GLN A 20 -11.96 -15.96 3.47
CA GLN A 20 -12.77 -17.10 3.07
C GLN A 20 -12.96 -17.17 1.56
N LYS A 21 -13.40 -16.07 0.93
CA LYS A 21 -13.67 -16.01 -0.51
C LYS A 21 -12.40 -16.24 -1.33
N LEU A 22 -11.25 -15.77 -0.86
CA LEU A 22 -9.98 -16.03 -1.53
C LEU A 22 -9.60 -17.52 -1.49
N ARG A 23 -9.83 -18.20 -0.36
CA ARG A 23 -9.66 -19.66 -0.27
C ARG A 23 -10.62 -20.40 -1.20
N ASP A 24 -11.89 -20.01 -1.22
CA ASP A 24 -12.90 -20.61 -2.08
C ASP A 24 -12.56 -20.42 -3.56
N LEU A 25 -12.08 -19.24 -3.96
CA LEU A 25 -11.61 -18.94 -5.32
C LEU A 25 -10.44 -19.86 -5.73
N GLY A 26 -9.48 -20.07 -4.82
CA GLY A 26 -8.36 -20.98 -5.06
C GLY A 26 -8.81 -22.42 -5.23
N GLY A 27 -9.71 -22.90 -4.37
CA GLY A 27 -10.30 -24.24 -4.48
C GLY A 27 -11.08 -24.43 -5.78
N LEU A 28 -11.88 -23.43 -6.16
CA LEU A 28 -12.62 -23.41 -7.42
C LEU A 28 -11.67 -23.47 -8.63
N SER A 29 -10.61 -22.65 -8.62
CA SER A 29 -9.59 -22.63 -9.68
C SER A 29 -8.87 -23.97 -9.81
N LEU A 30 -8.50 -24.58 -8.68
CA LEU A 30 -7.86 -25.90 -8.65
C LEU A 30 -8.81 -26.97 -9.20
N GLU A 31 -10.08 -26.95 -8.83
CA GLU A 31 -11.06 -27.93 -9.31
C GLU A 31 -11.36 -27.76 -10.81
N MET A 32 -11.39 -26.53 -11.33
CA MET A 32 -11.48 -26.26 -12.77
C MET A 32 -10.29 -26.84 -13.53
N TYR A 33 -9.07 -26.66 -13.00
CA TYR A 33 -7.86 -27.22 -13.59
C TYR A 33 -7.88 -28.77 -13.58
N ARG A 34 -8.22 -29.39 -12.44
CA ARG A 34 -8.28 -30.86 -12.31
C ARG A 34 -9.27 -31.51 -13.27
N ARG A 35 -10.34 -30.80 -13.64
CA ARG A 35 -11.39 -31.29 -14.55
C ARG A 35 -11.19 -30.87 -15.99
N ASP A 36 -10.12 -30.13 -16.29
CA ASP A 36 -9.83 -29.55 -17.61
C ASP A 36 -11.01 -28.75 -18.19
N ARG A 37 -11.74 -28.05 -17.31
CA ARG A 37 -12.98 -27.33 -17.62
C ARG A 37 -12.89 -25.93 -17.05
N PHE A 38 -12.17 -25.06 -17.74
CA PHE A 38 -11.98 -23.68 -17.33
C PHE A 38 -13.16 -22.80 -17.74
N ARG A 39 -13.75 -22.10 -16.77
CA ARG A 39 -14.86 -21.15 -16.97
C ARG A 39 -14.37 -19.77 -16.57
N GLU A 40 -13.79 -19.07 -17.53
CA GLU A 40 -13.20 -17.74 -17.31
C GLU A 40 -14.22 -16.74 -16.78
N ASP A 41 -15.43 -16.69 -17.35
CA ASP A 41 -16.49 -15.76 -16.90
C ASP A 41 -16.80 -15.91 -15.41
N LEU A 42 -16.88 -17.16 -14.93
CA LEU A 42 -17.12 -17.46 -13.53
C LEU A 42 -15.94 -17.01 -12.66
N LEU A 43 -14.71 -17.23 -13.12
CA LEU A 43 -13.52 -16.78 -12.39
C LEU A 43 -13.50 -15.25 -12.26
N LEU A 44 -13.77 -14.54 -13.36
CA LEU A 44 -13.83 -13.07 -13.39
C LEU A 44 -14.93 -12.53 -12.47
N GLU A 45 -16.12 -13.15 -12.48
CA GLU A 45 -17.21 -12.79 -11.56
C GLU A 45 -16.76 -12.91 -10.09
N ARG A 46 -16.12 -14.02 -9.70
CA ARG A 46 -15.66 -14.23 -8.32
C ARG A 46 -14.51 -13.30 -7.94
N CYS A 47 -13.63 -12.98 -8.88
CA CYS A 47 -12.59 -11.97 -8.68
C CYS A 47 -13.20 -10.58 -8.45
N ALA A 48 -14.22 -10.20 -9.22
CA ALA A 48 -14.91 -8.93 -9.06
C ALA A 48 -15.57 -8.80 -7.68
N GLU A 49 -16.20 -9.88 -7.17
CA GLU A 49 -16.73 -9.92 -5.79
C GLU A 49 -15.63 -9.65 -4.75
N LEU A 50 -14.46 -10.28 -4.89
CA LEU A 50 -13.32 -10.08 -3.98
C LEU A 50 -12.76 -8.66 -4.04
N ILE A 51 -12.61 -8.09 -5.24
CA ILE A 51 -12.17 -6.71 -5.44
C ILE A 51 -13.14 -5.74 -4.77
N GLY A 52 -14.45 -5.99 -4.86
CA GLY A 52 -15.47 -5.20 -4.17
C GLY A 52 -15.31 -5.22 -2.64
N LEU A 53 -15.02 -6.39 -2.05
CA LEU A 53 -14.74 -6.52 -0.62
C LEU A 53 -13.47 -5.76 -0.23
N GLU A 54 -12.40 -5.86 -1.01
CA GLU A 54 -11.14 -5.15 -0.77
C GLU A 54 -11.31 -3.64 -0.85
N ALA A 55 -12.07 -3.14 -1.82
CA ALA A 55 -12.41 -1.73 -1.94
C ALA A 55 -13.16 -1.22 -0.71
N ARG A 56 -14.15 -1.98 -0.21
CA ARG A 56 -14.89 -1.60 1.00
C ARG A 56 -14.01 -1.63 2.25
N ILE A 57 -13.13 -2.61 2.39
CA ILE A 57 -12.16 -2.66 3.50
C ILE A 57 -11.26 -1.42 3.46
N HIS A 58 -10.77 -1.05 2.28
CA HIS A 58 -9.94 0.13 2.10
C HIS A 58 -10.69 1.42 2.46
N GLU A 59 -11.93 1.58 2.03
CA GLU A 59 -12.79 2.71 2.42
C GLU A 59 -12.93 2.81 3.94
N LEU A 60 -13.20 1.69 4.62
CA LEU A 60 -13.29 1.65 6.08
C LEU A 60 -11.94 1.98 6.74
N ASP A 61 -10.83 1.56 6.17
CA ASP A 61 -9.50 1.90 6.65
C ASP A 61 -9.20 3.41 6.53
N VAL A 62 -9.66 4.05 5.45
CA VAL A 62 -9.57 5.51 5.29
C VAL A 62 -10.44 6.22 6.33
N LEU A 63 -11.69 5.79 6.50
CA LEU A 63 -12.61 6.37 7.48
C LEU A 63 -12.13 6.22 8.94
N LEU A 64 -11.44 5.12 9.24
CA LEU A 64 -10.87 4.86 10.56
C LEU A 64 -9.51 5.53 10.78
N GLY A 65 -8.92 6.14 9.75
CA GLY A 65 -7.57 6.71 9.81
C GLY A 65 -6.47 5.66 10.01
N THR A 66 -6.75 4.40 9.66
CA THR A 66 -5.81 3.28 9.80
C THR A 66 -4.91 3.10 8.58
N VAL A 67 -5.26 3.71 7.43
CA VAL A 67 -4.29 3.95 6.36
C VAL A 67 -3.35 5.07 6.81
N ARG A 68 -2.12 4.72 7.20
CA ARG A 68 -1.05 5.72 7.25
C ARG A 68 -0.88 6.24 5.83
N SER A 69 -1.11 7.54 5.62
CA SER A 69 -0.54 8.23 4.47
C SER A 69 0.93 7.84 4.41
N ALA A 70 1.43 7.42 3.25
CA ALA A 70 2.86 7.26 3.06
C ALA A 70 3.53 8.51 3.65
N PRO A 71 4.60 8.38 4.46
CA PRO A 71 5.29 9.56 4.95
C PRO A 71 5.57 10.42 3.72
N ALA A 72 5.08 11.66 3.74
CA ALA A 72 5.30 12.60 2.64
C ALA A 72 6.75 12.43 2.23
N ALA A 73 7.00 12.08 0.96
CA ALA A 73 8.33 11.82 0.48
C ALA A 73 9.23 12.94 1.03
N PRO A 74 10.28 12.60 1.78
CA PRO A 74 11.07 13.60 2.45
C PRO A 74 11.49 14.60 1.40
N ARG A 75 11.26 15.89 1.67
CA ARG A 75 11.56 16.98 0.74
C ARG A 75 12.99 16.78 0.26
N THR A 76 13.17 16.25 -0.95
CA THR A 76 14.50 16.03 -1.50
C THR A 76 15.08 17.41 -1.71
N ALA A 77 16.20 17.68 -1.03
CA ALA A 77 16.95 18.90 -1.28
C ALA A 77 17.24 18.97 -2.78
N ARG A 78 17.14 20.16 -3.37
CA ARG A 78 17.46 20.38 -4.78
C ARG A 78 18.75 21.17 -4.88
N CYS A 79 19.53 20.89 -5.91
CA CYS A 79 20.63 21.76 -6.28
C CYS A 79 20.07 23.04 -6.90
N ASP A 80 20.86 24.12 -6.93
CA ASP A 80 20.53 25.36 -7.67
C ASP A 80 20.28 25.11 -9.17
N CYS A 81 20.81 24.02 -9.73
CA CYS A 81 20.50 23.62 -11.11
C CYS A 81 19.12 22.95 -11.26
N GLY A 82 18.40 22.72 -10.16
CA GLY A 82 17.06 22.11 -10.13
C GLY A 82 17.04 20.60 -9.92
N ALA A 83 18.18 19.91 -10.06
CA ALA A 83 18.27 18.46 -9.91
C ALA A 83 18.04 18.01 -8.46
N PRO A 84 17.35 16.87 -8.23
CA PRO A 84 17.18 16.32 -6.89
C PRO A 84 18.53 15.83 -6.34
N LEU A 85 18.79 16.12 -5.07
CA LEU A 85 19.97 15.66 -4.36
C LEU A 85 19.62 14.39 -3.59
N LEU A 86 20.42 13.34 -3.76
CA LEU A 86 20.35 12.16 -2.91
C LEU A 86 20.91 12.51 -1.53
N TRP A 87 20.34 11.91 -0.48
CA TRP A 87 20.86 12.08 0.86
C TRP A 87 22.34 11.68 0.96
N GLY A 88 23.13 12.51 1.65
CA GLY A 88 24.58 12.30 1.78
C GLY A 88 25.40 12.66 0.54
N SER A 89 24.79 13.19 -0.53
CA SER A 89 25.54 13.65 -1.71
C SER A 89 26.46 14.82 -1.33
N ARG A 90 27.75 14.70 -1.66
CA ARG A 90 28.72 15.81 -1.55
C ARG A 90 28.74 16.70 -2.79
N PHE A 91 28.26 16.18 -3.92
CA PHE A 91 28.20 16.87 -5.21
C PHE A 91 26.90 16.53 -5.95
N CYS A 92 26.43 17.43 -6.81
CA CYS A 92 25.29 17.17 -7.69
C CYS A 92 25.68 16.23 -8.85
N ALA A 93 24.97 15.11 -9.01
CA ALA A 93 25.21 14.15 -10.10
C ALA A 93 24.90 14.71 -11.51
N SER A 94 24.15 15.82 -11.61
CA SER A 94 23.77 16.43 -12.89
C SER A 94 24.69 17.56 -13.33
N CYS A 95 25.15 18.42 -12.41
CA CYS A 95 25.95 19.59 -12.76
C CYS A 95 27.33 19.65 -12.08
N GLY A 96 27.69 18.65 -11.27
CA GLY A 96 28.99 18.53 -10.61
C GLY A 96 29.27 19.53 -9.47
N ARG A 97 28.32 20.41 -9.14
CA ARG A 97 28.51 21.44 -8.10
C ARG A 97 28.62 20.80 -6.71
N PRO A 98 29.55 21.23 -5.85
CA PRO A 98 29.60 20.79 -4.46
C PRO A 98 28.35 21.28 -3.70
N ILE A 99 27.82 20.43 -2.84
CA ILE A 99 26.69 20.76 -1.96
C ILE A 99 27.31 21.17 -0.63
N ALA A 100 27.04 22.40 -0.17
CA ALA A 100 27.51 22.85 1.13
C ALA A 100 26.94 21.91 2.21
N ALA A 101 27.82 21.16 2.87
CA ALA A 101 27.46 20.23 3.93
C ALA A 101 27.03 21.03 5.17
N GLY A 102 25.74 21.33 5.26
CA GLY A 102 25.10 21.87 6.45
C GLY A 102 24.36 20.76 7.19
N ALA A 103 25.01 20.22 8.24
CA ALA A 103 24.44 19.41 9.31
C ALA A 103 23.76 18.07 8.94
N ALA A 104 24.59 17.05 8.70
CA ALA A 104 24.24 15.65 8.93
C ALA A 104 25.05 15.13 10.13
N GLU A 105 24.71 15.62 11.33
CA GLU A 105 25.13 15.19 12.67
C GLU A 105 24.10 15.88 13.58
N THR A 106 23.10 15.23 14.18
CA THR A 106 23.23 14.22 15.24
C THR A 106 22.01 13.28 15.25
N ALA A 107 22.24 11.99 15.04
CA ALA A 107 21.39 10.92 15.56
C ALA A 107 22.31 9.80 16.08
N GLU A 108 23.14 10.16 17.06
CA GLU A 108 23.95 9.23 17.85
C GLU A 108 23.65 9.51 19.32
N GLY A 109 23.00 8.54 19.99
CA GLY A 109 23.04 8.42 21.45
C GLY A 109 21.76 8.73 22.24
N ALA A 110 20.97 7.70 22.55
CA ALA A 110 20.51 7.46 23.91
C ALA A 110 20.27 5.95 24.09
N ARG A 111 20.99 5.40 25.07
CA ARG A 111 21.02 4.00 25.51
C ARG A 111 19.67 3.51 26.02
#